data_AF-A0AAU1NYL4-F1
#
_entry.id   AF-A0AAU1NYL4-F1
#
_cell.length_a   1.000
_cell.length_b   1.000
_cell.length_c   1.000
_cell.angle_alpha   90.00
_cell.angle_beta   90.00
_cell.angle_gamma   90.00
#
_symmetry.space_group_name_H-M   'P 1'
#
loop_
_entity.id
_entity.type
_entity.pdbx_description
1 polymer ?
#
loop_
_entity_poly.entity_id
_entity_poly.type
_entity_poly.pdbx_seq_one_letter_code
_entity_poly.pdbx_strand_id
1 'polypeptide(L)'
;MITEPDWEAEFGARDRVRDDASASWHRMCADVDVTVGQRDAAANYCLSVARVAEAERCISAEGLILVGANGVPVKNPAITVINIYAAGIRAQQNALGLNPYSAARNKAMAKNSIDLNEDYPDVVQTPSRVARLRAIEDL
;
A
#
# COMPACT_ATOMS: atom_id res chain seq x y z
N MET A 1 -3.53 15.84 10.97
CA MET A 1 -4.16 14.51 10.94
C MET A 1 -4.65 14.27 9.54
N ILE A 2 -4.24 13.18 8.89
CA ILE A 2 -4.70 12.87 7.53
C ILE A 2 -6.15 12.38 7.56
N THR A 3 -6.95 12.81 6.58
CA THR A 3 -8.36 12.46 6.51
C THR A 3 -8.52 11.03 6.00
N GLU A 4 -9.28 10.21 6.73
CA GLU A 4 -9.66 8.88 6.30
C GLU A 4 -10.41 8.91 4.96
N PRO A 5 -10.19 7.92 4.07
CA PRO A 5 -10.99 7.77 2.86
C PRO A 5 -12.46 7.46 3.15
N ASP A 6 -13.33 7.84 2.21
CA ASP A 6 -14.73 7.46 2.26
C ASP A 6 -14.89 6.00 1.81
N TRP A 7 -14.89 5.08 2.77
CA TRP A 7 -15.06 3.65 2.48
C TRP A 7 -16.46 3.30 1.98
N GLU A 8 -17.46 4.14 2.23
CA GLU A 8 -18.81 3.95 1.69
C GLU A 8 -18.81 4.14 0.17
N ALA A 9 -18.11 5.17 -0.32
CA ALA A 9 -17.92 5.37 -1.75
C ALA A 9 -17.17 4.20 -2.42
N GLU A 10 -16.19 3.60 -1.74
CA GLU A 10 -15.36 2.52 -2.31
C GLU A 10 -16.01 1.12 -2.29
N PHE A 11 -16.77 0.80 -1.25
CA PHE A 11 -17.30 -0.55 -1.03
C PHE A 11 -18.84 -0.64 -1.05
N GLY A 12 -19.54 0.49 -1.14
CA GLY A 12 -21.00 0.53 -1.11
C GLY A 12 -21.55 -0.17 0.13
N ALA A 13 -22.57 -1.00 -0.03
CA ALA A 13 -23.28 -1.68 1.06
C ALA A 13 -22.50 -2.81 1.79
N ARG A 14 -21.20 -2.99 1.53
CA ARG A 14 -20.39 -4.05 2.17
C ARG A 14 -19.86 -3.63 3.54
N ASP A 15 -20.73 -3.56 4.54
CA ASP A 15 -20.42 -3.03 5.88
C ASP A 15 -19.13 -3.62 6.48
N ARG A 16 -19.02 -4.96 6.51
CA ARG A 16 -17.85 -5.63 7.10
C ARG A 16 -16.54 -5.33 6.37
N VAL A 17 -16.59 -5.10 5.06
CA VAL A 17 -15.38 -4.75 4.28
C VAL A 17 -14.97 -3.31 4.53
N ARG A 18 -15.94 -2.40 4.74
CA ARG A 18 -15.66 -1.04 5.19
C ARG A 18 -15.04 -1.02 6.58
N ASP A 19 -15.55 -1.84 7.50
CA ASP A 19 -15.00 -1.97 8.84
C ASP A 19 -13.55 -2.47 8.81
N ASP A 20 -13.23 -3.45 7.96
CA ASP A 20 -11.86 -3.93 7.78
C ASP A 20 -10.92 -2.83 7.25
N ALA A 21 -11.39 -2.06 6.25
CA ALA A 21 -10.62 -0.95 5.69
C ALA A 21 -10.35 0.13 6.74
N SER A 22 -11.38 0.54 7.50
CA SER A 22 -11.26 1.52 8.56
C SER A 22 -10.37 1.04 9.71
N ALA A 23 -10.52 -0.22 10.13
CA ALA A 23 -9.67 -0.80 11.17
C ALA A 23 -8.19 -0.83 10.73
N SER A 24 -7.91 -1.15 9.46
CA SER A 24 -6.56 -1.14 8.93
C SER A 24 -5.98 0.27 8.83
N TRP A 25 -6.79 1.27 8.46
CA TRP A 25 -6.43 2.68 8.43
C TRP A 25 -6.00 3.19 9.81
N HIS A 26 -6.85 2.95 10.83
CA HIS A 26 -6.58 3.37 12.19
C HIS A 26 -5.33 2.71 12.77
N ARG A 27 -5.13 1.41 12.53
CA ARG A 27 -3.92 0.71 12.98
C ARG A 27 -2.66 1.29 12.33
N MET A 28 -2.69 1.45 11.02
CA MET A 28 -1.57 2.02 10.26
C MET A 28 -1.23 3.43 10.73
N CYS A 29 -2.22 4.30 10.94
CA CYS A 29 -1.99 5.68 11.38
C CYS A 29 -1.57 5.79 12.85
N ALA A 30 -1.83 4.78 13.67
CA ALA A 30 -1.32 4.70 15.03
C ALA A 30 0.19 4.37 15.06
N ASP A 31 0.66 3.60 14.08
CA ASP A 31 2.05 3.13 14.01
C ASP A 31 2.96 4.04 13.16
N VAL A 32 2.40 4.79 12.21
CA VAL A 32 3.15 5.59 11.23
C VAL A 32 2.52 6.97 11.05
N ASP A 33 3.37 8.01 11.06
CA ASP A 33 2.98 9.38 10.70
C ASP A 33 2.91 9.52 9.17
N VAL A 34 1.75 9.15 8.61
CA VAL A 34 1.51 9.19 7.17
C VAL A 34 1.30 10.63 6.72
N THR A 35 2.11 11.08 5.76
CA THR A 35 2.00 12.43 5.19
C THR A 35 0.85 12.54 4.19
N VAL A 36 0.43 13.76 3.87
CA VAL A 36 -0.61 14.02 2.83
C VAL A 36 -0.21 13.41 1.48
N GLY A 37 1.06 13.49 1.09
CA GLY A 37 1.56 12.91 -0.16
C GLY A 37 1.57 11.38 -0.19
N GLN A 38 1.48 10.73 0.98
CA GLN A 38 1.39 9.27 1.11
C GLN A 38 -0.05 8.76 1.23
N ARG A 39 -1.03 9.67 1.31
CA ARG A 39 -2.44 9.35 1.57
C ARG A 39 -3.00 8.31 0.60
N ASP A 40 -2.73 8.43 -0.69
CA ASP A 40 -3.29 7.51 -1.69
C ASP A 40 -2.64 6.11 -1.62
N ALA A 41 -1.35 6.05 -1.30
CA ALA A 41 -0.67 4.77 -1.05
C ALA A 41 -1.21 4.09 0.21
N ALA A 42 -1.45 4.86 1.26
CA ALA A 42 -2.08 4.43 2.51
C ALA A 42 -3.53 3.94 2.29
N ALA A 43 -4.32 4.68 1.51
CA ALA A 43 -5.68 4.29 1.15
C ALA A 43 -5.71 2.98 0.36
N ASN A 44 -4.85 2.87 -0.66
CA ASN A 44 -4.73 1.65 -1.47
C ASN A 44 -4.28 0.43 -0.66
N TYR A 45 -3.43 0.63 0.35
CA TYR A 45 -3.07 -0.43 1.30
C TYR A 45 -4.29 -0.93 2.07
N CYS A 46 -5.05 -0.03 2.68
CA CYS A 46 -6.23 -0.38 3.47
C CYS A 46 -7.30 -1.08 2.63
N LEU A 47 -7.54 -0.57 1.41
CA LEU A 47 -8.46 -1.17 0.45
C LEU A 47 -8.01 -2.59 0.05
N SER A 48 -6.71 -2.79 -0.19
CA SER A 48 -6.17 -4.12 -0.54
C SER A 48 -6.31 -5.10 0.63
N VAL A 49 -6.02 -4.66 1.86
CA VAL A 49 -6.18 -5.46 3.07
C VAL A 49 -7.63 -5.89 3.27
N ALA A 50 -8.59 -4.97 3.10
CA ALA A 50 -10.02 -5.26 3.24
C ALA A 50 -10.52 -6.28 2.20
N ARG A 51 -10.10 -6.14 0.93
CA ARG A 51 -10.45 -7.11 -0.13
C ARG A 51 -9.86 -8.50 0.13
N VAL A 52 -8.65 -8.57 0.67
CA VAL A 52 -8.04 -9.85 1.08
C VAL A 52 -8.79 -10.46 2.26
N ALA A 53 -9.16 -9.67 3.27
CA ALA A 53 -9.93 -10.15 4.41
C ALA A 53 -11.30 -10.72 3.99
N GLU A 54 -11.95 -10.09 3.01
CA GLU A 54 -13.18 -10.63 2.41
C GLU A 54 -12.93 -11.97 1.70
N ALA A 55 -11.88 -12.06 0.88
CA ALA A 55 -11.53 -13.28 0.17
C ALA A 55 -11.21 -14.45 1.13
N GLU A 56 -10.49 -14.17 2.22
CA GLU A 56 -10.20 -15.15 3.28
C GLU A 56 -11.47 -15.65 3.97
N ARG A 57 -12.49 -14.80 4.14
CA ARG A 57 -13.80 -15.24 4.66
C ARG A 57 -14.53 -16.16 3.69
N CYS A 58 -14.47 -15.89 2.38
CA CYS A 58 -15.01 -16.80 1.37
C CYS A 58 -14.33 -18.17 1.44
N ILE A 59 -13.00 -18.20 1.53
CA ILE A 59 -12.23 -19.45 1.67
C ILE A 59 -12.57 -20.15 2.98
N SER A 60 -12.72 -19.42 4.08
CA SER A 60 -13.07 -19.99 5.38
C SER A 60 -14.46 -20.63 5.38
N ALA A 61 -15.40 -20.06 4.63
CA ALA A 61 -16.77 -20.57 4.55
C ALA A 61 -16.90 -21.76 3.59
N GLU A 62 -16.20 -21.73 2.46
CA GLU A 62 -16.42 -22.68 1.36
C GLU A 62 -15.29 -23.71 1.21
N GLY A 63 -14.13 -23.45 1.81
CA GLY A 63 -12.91 -24.23 1.65
C GLY A 63 -12.05 -23.76 0.46
N LEU A 64 -10.82 -24.28 0.40
CA LEU A 64 -9.84 -23.99 -0.65
C LEU A 64 -10.16 -24.68 -1.99
N ILE A 65 -10.80 -25.85 -1.91
CA ILE A 65 -11.15 -26.69 -3.05
C ILE A 65 -12.67 -26.85 -3.05
N LEU A 66 -13.29 -26.48 -4.17
CA LEU A 66 -14.73 -26.56 -4.40
C LEU A 66 -15.02 -27.68 -5.38
N VAL A 67 -16.25 -28.17 -5.39
CA VAL A 67 -16.74 -29.08 -6.43
C VAL A 67 -17.29 -28.23 -7.58
N GLY A 68 -16.67 -28.32 -8.75
CA GLY A 68 -17.11 -27.62 -9.96
C GLY A 68 -18.41 -28.19 -10.52
N ALA A 69 -19.01 -27.49 -11.49
CA ALA A 69 -20.30 -27.87 -12.09
C ALA A 69 -20.33 -29.26 -12.72
N ASN A 70 -19.17 -29.77 -13.13
CA ASN A 70 -18.93 -31.10 -13.71
C ASN A 70 -18.49 -32.15 -12.67
N GLY A 71 -18.58 -31.85 -11.36
CA GLY A 71 -18.16 -32.75 -10.29
C GLY A 71 -16.64 -32.81 -10.05
N VAL A 72 -15.85 -32.05 -10.83
CA VAL A 72 -14.39 -32.03 -10.74
C VAL A 72 -13.95 -31.01 -9.68
N PRO A 73 -12.96 -31.33 -8.82
CA PRO A 73 -12.40 -30.37 -7.89
C PRO A 73 -11.78 -29.15 -8.60
N VAL A 74 -12.15 -27.94 -8.16
CA VAL A 74 -11.60 -26.66 -8.66
C VAL A 74 -11.13 -25.80 -7.48
N LYS A 75 -10.17 -24.90 -7.73
CA LYS A 75 -9.69 -23.95 -6.71
C LYS A 75 -10.76 -22.90 -6.43
N ASN A 76 -10.89 -22.49 -5.17
CA ASN A 76 -11.75 -21.37 -4.79
C ASN A 76 -11.29 -20.09 -5.53
N PRO A 77 -12.19 -19.39 -6.28
CA PRO A 77 -11.82 -18.18 -7.01
C PRO A 77 -11.32 -17.04 -6.13
N ALA A 78 -11.68 -17.02 -4.84
CA ALA A 78 -11.18 -16.05 -3.86
C ALA A 78 -9.64 -16.10 -3.71
N ILE A 79 -9.00 -17.24 -4.00
CA ILE A 79 -7.53 -17.37 -4.02
C ILE A 79 -6.91 -16.39 -5.02
N THR A 80 -7.58 -16.14 -6.15
CA THR A 80 -7.10 -15.19 -7.17
C THR A 80 -7.06 -13.77 -6.61
N VAL A 81 -8.08 -13.37 -5.83
CA VAL A 81 -8.13 -12.05 -5.18
C VAL A 81 -6.95 -11.89 -4.24
N ILE A 82 -6.69 -12.89 -3.39
CA ILE A 82 -5.55 -12.87 -2.46
C ILE A 82 -4.23 -12.70 -3.22
N ASN A 83 -4.03 -13.49 -4.28
CA ASN A 83 -2.79 -13.43 -5.05
C ASN A 83 -2.57 -12.08 -5.75
N ILE A 84 -3.64 -11.46 -6.27
CA ILE A 84 -3.57 -10.14 -6.92
C ILE A 84 -3.09 -9.07 -5.92
N TYR A 85 -3.66 -9.05 -4.72
CA TYR A 85 -3.37 -7.99 -3.75
C TYR A 85 -2.13 -8.25 -2.89
N ALA A 86 -1.71 -9.52 -2.70
CA ALA A 86 -0.60 -9.85 -1.82
C ALA A 86 0.73 -9.17 -2.18
N ALA A 87 1.01 -8.99 -3.48
CA ALA A 87 2.21 -8.27 -3.91
C ALA A 87 2.11 -6.76 -3.64
N GLY A 88 0.94 -6.16 -3.93
CA GLY A 88 0.67 -4.74 -3.68
C GLY A 88 0.76 -4.38 -2.19
N ILE A 89 0.15 -5.21 -1.34
CA ILE A 89 0.21 -5.06 0.13
C ILE A 89 1.66 -5.02 0.61
N ARG A 90 2.48 -5.99 0.20
CA ARG A 90 3.91 -6.03 0.59
C ARG A 90 4.67 -4.80 0.11
N ALA A 91 4.41 -4.35 -1.13
CA ALA A 91 5.05 -3.16 -1.69
C ALA A 91 4.67 -1.89 -0.90
N GLN A 92 3.40 -1.72 -0.57
CA GLN A 92 2.91 -0.59 0.21
C GLN A 92 3.40 -0.62 1.65
N GLN A 93 3.44 -1.79 2.30
CA GLN A 93 4.02 -1.95 3.64
C GLN A 93 5.49 -1.50 3.68
N ASN A 94 6.26 -1.85 2.65
CA ASN A 94 7.66 -1.44 2.53
C ASN A 94 7.80 0.07 2.26
N ALA A 95 6.94 0.64 1.42
CA ALA A 95 6.96 2.06 1.09
C ALA A 95 6.58 2.94 2.29
N LEU A 96 5.52 2.55 3.02
CA LEU A 96 5.01 3.27 4.19
C LEU A 96 5.83 3.02 5.46
N GLY A 97 6.65 1.96 5.50
CA GLY A 97 7.43 1.62 6.69
C GLY A 97 6.63 0.87 7.75
N LEU A 98 5.60 0.12 7.37
CA LEU A 98 4.73 -0.63 8.30
C LEU A 98 5.35 -1.92 8.84
N ASN A 99 6.55 -2.29 8.39
CA ASN A 99 7.34 -3.35 9.01
C ASN A 99 8.64 -2.76 9.59
N PRO A 100 9.21 -3.37 10.65
CA PRO A 100 10.32 -2.78 11.40
C PRO A 100 11.58 -2.59 10.54
N TYR A 101 11.82 -3.47 9.56
CA TYR A 101 12.97 -3.36 8.66
C TYR A 101 12.84 -2.15 7.73
N SER A 102 11.68 -1.96 7.12
CA SER A 102 11.39 -0.82 6.25
C SER A 102 11.34 0.48 7.04
N ALA A 103 10.79 0.49 8.25
CA ALA A 103 10.83 1.65 9.14
C ALA A 103 12.28 2.08 9.43
N ALA A 104 13.13 1.13 9.85
CA ALA A 104 14.54 1.39 10.13
C ALA A 104 15.30 1.90 8.88
N ARG A 105 15.09 1.24 7.73
CA ARG A 105 15.71 1.65 6.46
C ARG A 105 15.27 3.05 6.04
N ASN A 106 13.99 3.36 6.10
CA ASN A 106 13.45 4.66 5.70
C ASN A 106 13.99 5.77 6.61
N LYS A 107 14.10 5.51 7.92
CA LYS A 107 14.73 6.43 8.88
C LYS A 107 16.22 6.66 8.58
N ALA A 108 16.96 5.60 8.24
CA ALA A 108 18.37 5.71 7.87
C ALA A 108 18.57 6.52 6.57
N MET A 109 17.72 6.31 5.56
CA MET A 109 17.75 7.07 4.32
C MET A 109 17.43 8.55 4.54
N ALA A 110 16.44 8.86 5.40
CA ALA A 110 16.14 10.22 5.79
C ALA A 110 17.33 10.90 6.48
N LYS A 111 17.99 10.22 7.42
CA LYS A 111 19.20 10.73 8.09
C LYS A 111 20.32 11.02 7.08
N ASN A 112 20.66 10.07 6.22
CA ASN A 112 21.71 10.25 5.23
C ASN A 112 21.43 11.43 4.28
N SER A 113 20.15 11.69 3.95
CA SER A 113 19.78 12.85 3.13
C SER A 113 20.00 14.18 3.83
N ILE A 114 19.87 14.21 5.17
CA ILE A 114 20.14 15.40 5.98
C ILE A 114 21.65 15.61 6.11
N ASP A 115 22.39 14.54 6.42
CA ASP A 115 23.85 14.58 6.56
C ASP A 115 24.52 15.06 5.25
N LEU A 116 24.02 14.64 4.08
CA LEU A 116 24.49 15.13 2.79
C LEU A 116 24.22 16.63 2.55
N ASN A 117 23.10 17.16 3.03
CA ASN A 117 22.78 18.59 2.87
C ASN A 117 23.66 19.47 3.77
N GLU A 118 24.08 18.96 4.94
CA GLU A 118 24.91 19.69 5.90
C GLU A 118 26.40 19.67 5.52
N ASP A 119 26.91 18.50 5.10
CA ASP A 119 28.32 18.35 4.71
C ASP A 119 28.60 18.89 3.29
N TYR A 120 27.59 18.93 2.43
CA TYR A 120 27.71 19.36 1.03
C TYR A 120 26.47 20.14 0.55
N PRO A 121 26.34 21.42 0.92
CA PRO A 121 25.14 22.23 0.63
C PRO A 121 24.90 22.48 -0.87
N ASP A 122 25.89 22.22 -1.72
CA ASP A 122 25.86 22.39 -3.18
C ASP A 122 25.47 21.13 -3.95
N VAL A 123 25.50 19.93 -3.34
CA VAL A 123 25.27 18.64 -4.02
C VAL A 123 23.78 18.32 -4.22
N VAL A 124 22.88 19.05 -3.55
CA VAL A 124 21.43 18.78 -3.55
C VAL A 124 20.73 19.27 -4.82
N GLN A 125 21.36 20.12 -5.63
CA GLN A 125 20.83 20.52 -6.94
C GLN A 125 21.19 19.49 -8.01
N THR A 126 20.76 18.24 -7.88
CA THR A 126 20.70 17.38 -9.06
C THR A 126 19.50 17.85 -9.89
N PRO A 127 19.68 18.45 -11.09
CA PRO A 127 18.55 18.89 -11.87
C PRO A 127 17.69 17.66 -12.19
N SER A 128 16.37 17.78 -12.03
CA SER A 128 15.46 16.71 -12.42
C SER A 128 15.75 16.32 -13.88
N ARG A 129 15.48 15.07 -14.24
CA ARG A 129 15.75 14.55 -15.59
C ARG A 129 15.09 15.41 -16.69
N VAL A 130 14.03 16.14 -16.36
CA VAL A 130 13.33 17.13 -17.21
C VAL A 130 14.17 18.41 -17.41
N ALA A 131 14.86 18.90 -16.38
CA ALA A 131 15.74 20.06 -16.50
C ALA A 131 17.01 19.77 -17.33
N ARG A 132 17.55 18.53 -17.27
CA ARG A 132 18.68 18.12 -18.13
C ARG A 132 18.33 18.01 -19.61
N LEU A 133 17.08 17.67 -19.95
CA LEU A 133 16.66 17.55 -21.34
C LEU A 133 16.48 18.91 -22.02
N ARG A 134 15.94 19.90 -21.31
CA ARG A 134 15.77 21.28 -21.85
C ARG A 134 17.10 21.96 -22.17
N ALA A 135 18.14 21.71 -21.38
CA ALA A 135 19.47 22.28 -21.63
C ALA A 135 20.18 21.70 -22.87
N ILE A 136 19.67 20.60 -23.44
CA ILE A 136 20.19 20.01 -24.70
C ILE A 136 19.45 20.57 -25.91
N GLU A 137 18.22 21.08 -25.74
CA GLU A 137 17.42 21.66 -26.83
C GLU A 137 17.78 23.13 -27.12
N ASP A 138 18.52 23.79 -26.23
CA ASP A 138 18.98 25.19 -26.36
C ASP A 138 20.43 25.32 -26.88
N LEU A 139 21.03 24.25 -27.42
CA LEU A 139 22.36 24.21 -28.07
C LEU A 139 22.24 23.98 -29.58
#